data_AF-A0A258VGA6-F1
#
_entry.id   AF-A0A258VGA6-F1
#
_cell.length_a   1.000
_cell.length_b   1.000
_cell.length_c   1.000
_cell.angle_alpha   90.00
_cell.angle_beta   90.00
_cell.angle_gamma   90.00
#
_symmetry.space_group_name_H-M   'P 1'
#
loop_
_entity.id
_entity.type
_entity.pdbx_description
1 polymer ?
#
loop_
_entity_poly.entity_id
_entity_poly.type
_entity_poly.pdbx_seq_one_letter_code
_entity_poly.pdbx_strand_id
1 'polypeptide(L)'
;MSLVREEDYLILLIDSFFDFKDGVLMLGYDLRIDAYTYFELTPPLKKINLIPGKIYQVKRKITKVPDGADDLIADNVQIEQKIKAIVESKLNPIEKIYYANYQHHKKKSAGPTPNAHVVLCVGEVKQVENRVSVLGPCTDLSVKTDEVETDIIIRVQTNTYEVGDAICFLLRKIGSSQGWSYRVLGYKNKQQTADYLNPDFRSLRNLEINPIDFR
;
A
#
# COMPACT_ATOMS: atom_id res chain seq x y z
N MET A 1 -9.18 17.40 26.71
CA MET A 1 -7.75 17.67 26.39
C MET A 1 -7.43 16.88 25.14
N SER A 2 -6.95 17.52 24.07
CA SER A 2 -6.63 16.81 22.82
C SER A 2 -5.35 16.00 22.96
N LEU A 3 -5.37 14.76 22.47
CA LEU A 3 -4.18 13.91 22.43
C LEU A 3 -3.46 14.14 21.10
N VAL A 4 -2.19 14.51 21.16
CA VAL A 4 -1.35 14.71 19.96
C VAL A 4 -0.27 13.63 19.94
N ARG A 5 -0.17 12.90 18.82
CA ARG A 5 0.89 11.94 18.53
C ARG A 5 1.66 12.39 17.29
N GLU A 6 2.97 12.43 17.38
CA GLU A 6 3.85 12.66 16.24
C GLU A 6 4.55 11.37 15.82
N GLU A 7 4.66 11.16 14.51
CA GLU A 7 5.32 10.02 13.91
C GLU A 7 6.28 10.50 12.82
N ASP A 8 7.46 9.87 12.74
CA ASP A 8 8.48 10.20 11.76
C ASP A 8 9.10 8.93 11.17
N TYR A 9 8.97 8.78 9.86
CA TYR A 9 9.30 7.58 9.11
C TYR A 9 10.31 7.88 8.02
N LEU A 10 11.22 6.93 7.77
CA LEU A 10 12.16 6.99 6.65
C LEU A 10 11.92 5.79 5.73
N ILE A 11 11.15 6.01 4.68
CA ILE A 11 10.66 4.94 3.82
C ILE A 11 11.52 4.86 2.56
N LEU A 12 12.13 3.70 2.31
CA LEU A 12 12.53 3.34 0.95
C LEU A 12 11.32 2.75 0.23
N LEU A 13 10.87 3.45 -0.81
CA LEU A 13 9.68 3.06 -1.56
C LEU A 13 9.97 1.89 -2.51
N ILE A 14 9.23 0.80 -2.39
CA ILE A 14 9.17 -0.25 -3.40
C ILE A 14 8.18 0.17 -4.47
N ASP A 15 6.95 0.50 -4.06
CA ASP A 15 5.86 0.85 -4.98
C ASP A 15 4.72 1.59 -4.26
N SER A 16 3.75 2.13 -5.00
CA SER A 16 2.57 2.81 -4.45
C SER A 16 1.27 2.46 -5.16
N PHE A 17 0.18 2.31 -4.41
CA PHE A 17 -1.14 1.92 -4.91
C PHE A 17 -2.21 2.91 -4.45
N PHE A 18 -3.32 3.00 -5.18
CA PHE A 18 -4.52 3.66 -4.69
C PHE A 18 -5.27 2.73 -3.75
N ASP A 19 -5.73 3.26 -2.61
CA ASP A 19 -6.72 2.58 -1.79
C ASP A 19 -8.15 2.92 -2.23
N PHE A 20 -9.14 2.37 -1.53
CA PHE A 20 -10.54 2.57 -1.88
C PHE A 20 -11.03 4.01 -1.69
N LYS A 21 -10.36 4.85 -0.86
CA LYS A 21 -10.67 6.27 -0.62
C LYS A 21 -9.88 7.19 -1.56
N ASP A 22 -9.30 6.63 -2.62
CA ASP A 22 -8.30 7.28 -3.46
C ASP A 22 -7.11 7.85 -2.65
N GLY A 23 -6.84 7.29 -1.47
CA GLY A 23 -5.59 7.48 -0.73
C GLY A 23 -4.45 6.77 -1.42
N VAL A 24 -3.22 7.07 -1.01
CA VAL A 24 -2.02 6.46 -1.61
C VAL A 24 -1.39 5.53 -0.59
N LEU A 25 -1.50 4.23 -0.82
CA LEU A 25 -0.78 3.21 -0.09
C LEU A 25 0.67 3.15 -0.60
N MET A 26 1.63 3.55 0.23
CA MET A 26 3.04 3.28 0.00
C MET A 26 3.40 1.88 0.48
N LEU A 27 4.13 1.16 -0.35
CA LEU A 27 4.75 -0.10 0.02
C LEU A 27 6.26 0.11 0.06
N GLY A 28 6.88 -0.13 1.22
CA GLY A 28 8.29 0.14 1.38
C GLY A 28 8.88 -0.43 2.65
N TYR A 29 10.15 -0.09 2.85
CA TYR A 29 10.90 -0.43 4.05
C TYR A 29 10.99 0.80 4.92
N ASP A 30 10.53 0.69 6.18
CA ASP A 30 10.96 1.69 7.16
C ASP A 30 12.38 1.34 7.58
N LEU A 31 13.33 2.13 7.08
CA LEU A 31 14.73 1.93 7.34
C LEU A 31 15.05 2.01 8.84
N ARG A 32 14.24 2.69 9.66
CA ARG A 32 14.54 2.92 11.08
C ARG A 32 14.24 1.75 12.01
N ILE A 33 13.42 0.79 11.57
CA ILE A 33 12.82 -0.24 12.44
C ILE A 33 12.93 -1.66 11.83
N ASP A 34 13.52 -1.78 10.64
CA ASP A 34 13.81 -3.04 9.92
C ASP A 34 12.57 -3.89 9.59
N ALA A 35 11.41 -3.24 9.43
CA ALA A 35 10.15 -3.90 9.14
C ALA A 35 9.67 -3.62 7.70
N TYR A 36 9.31 -4.68 6.99
CA TYR A 36 8.60 -4.64 5.71
C TYR A 36 7.21 -4.04 5.93
N THR A 37 7.05 -2.72 5.75
CA THR A 37 5.89 -1.98 6.31
C THR A 37 5.03 -1.41 5.20
N TYR A 38 3.74 -1.78 5.19
CA TYR A 38 2.72 -1.06 4.44
C TYR A 38 2.46 0.27 5.13
N PHE A 39 2.49 1.34 4.36
CA PHE A 39 2.28 2.68 4.87
C PHE A 39 1.16 3.36 4.10
N GLU A 40 -0.03 3.43 4.69
CA GLU A 40 -1.16 4.12 4.10
C GLU A 40 -1.00 5.62 4.31
N LEU A 41 -1.04 6.37 3.20
CA LEU A 41 -1.10 7.80 3.24
C LEU A 41 -2.54 8.27 3.01
N THR A 42 -3.11 8.88 4.03
CA THR A 42 -4.41 9.55 3.91
C THR A 42 -4.27 10.86 3.11
N PRO A 43 -5.24 11.21 2.25
CA PRO A 43 -5.22 12.44 1.44
C PRO A 43 -4.89 13.71 2.26
N PRO A 44 -4.29 14.77 1.66
CA PRO A 44 -4.46 15.23 0.27
C PRO A 44 -3.28 14.87 -0.65
N LEU A 45 -3.28 13.65 -1.18
CA LEU A 45 -2.09 13.08 -1.84
C LEU A 45 -2.31 12.64 -3.27
N LYS A 46 -3.51 12.84 -3.81
CA LYS A 46 -3.87 12.55 -5.21
C LYS A 46 -2.95 13.22 -6.24
N LYS A 47 -2.04 14.12 -5.82
CA LYS A 47 -1.10 14.87 -6.68
C LYS A 47 0.38 14.48 -6.50
N ILE A 48 0.73 13.60 -5.56
CA ILE A 48 2.13 13.23 -5.35
C ILE A 48 2.45 12.00 -6.21
N ASN A 49 3.27 12.20 -7.24
CA ASN A 49 3.82 11.09 -7.99
C ASN A 49 5.01 10.49 -7.22
N LEU A 50 4.82 9.30 -6.67
CA LEU A 50 5.83 8.59 -5.90
C LEU A 50 6.63 7.67 -6.82
N ILE A 51 7.95 7.71 -6.69
CA ILE A 51 8.88 7.03 -7.61
C ILE A 51 9.48 5.83 -6.87
N PRO A 52 9.24 4.59 -7.34
CA PRO A 52 9.92 3.39 -6.85
C PRO A 52 11.44 3.56 -6.72
N GLY A 53 12.01 3.01 -5.65
CA GLY A 53 13.44 3.08 -5.33
C GLY A 53 13.92 4.40 -4.72
N LYS A 54 13.05 5.41 -4.58
CA LYS A 54 13.40 6.65 -3.86
C LYS A 54 13.16 6.52 -2.36
N ILE A 55 13.93 7.30 -1.60
CA ILE A 55 13.77 7.43 -0.15
C ILE A 55 12.88 8.64 0.12
N TYR A 56 11.92 8.45 1.03
CA TYR A 56 10.96 9.47 1.45
C TYR A 56 11.01 9.64 2.97
N GLN A 57 11.12 10.90 3.40
CA GLN A 57 10.83 11.28 4.78
C GLN A 57 9.33 11.54 4.91
N VAL A 58 8.68 10.88 5.87
CA VAL A 58 7.26 11.11 6.15
C VAL A 58 7.07 11.51 7.60
N LYS A 59 6.55 12.72 7.82
CA LYS A 59 6.18 13.24 9.13
C LYS A 59 4.67 13.31 9.25
N ARG A 60 4.12 12.70 10.29
CA ARG A 60 2.68 12.72 10.60
C ARG A 60 2.46 13.30 11.99
N LYS A 61 1.45 14.14 12.10
CA LYS A 61 0.94 14.65 13.37
C LYS A 61 -0.54 14.30 13.44
N ILE A 62 -0.88 13.45 14.39
CA ILE A 62 -2.21 12.91 14.59
C ILE A 62 -2.77 13.58 15.84
N THR A 63 -3.84 14.34 15.67
CA THR A 63 -4.54 15.03 16.74
C THR A 63 -5.90 14.38 16.93
N LYS A 64 -6.13 13.79 18.11
CA LYS A 64 -7.46 13.37 18.52
C LYS A 64 -8.17 14.56 19.16
N VAL A 65 -9.26 14.99 18.54
CA VAL A 65 -10.15 16.01 19.09
C VAL A 65 -11.23 15.28 19.88
N PRO A 66 -11.36 15.53 21.20
CA PRO A 66 -12.51 15.02 21.95
C PRO A 66 -13.75 15.72 21.42
N ASP A 67 -14.70 14.97 20.85
CA ASP A 67 -16.06 15.46 20.68
C ASP A 67 -16.83 15.28 21.99
N GLY A 68 -17.76 16.18 22.27
CA GLY A 68 -18.55 16.21 23.50
C GLY A 68 -19.32 14.91 23.77
N ALA A 69 -19.79 14.78 25.02
CA ALA A 69 -20.28 13.57 25.68
C ALA A 69 -21.51 12.87 25.06
N ASP A 70 -21.38 12.33 23.85
CA ASP A 70 -22.25 11.30 23.30
C ASP A 70 -21.39 10.10 22.87
N ASP A 71 -21.45 9.01 23.66
CA ASP A 71 -20.62 7.79 23.60
C ASP A 71 -20.79 6.93 22.32
N LEU A 72 -21.30 7.50 21.22
CA LEU A 72 -21.67 6.76 20.01
C LEU A 72 -21.01 7.27 18.71
N ILE A 73 -20.18 8.31 18.78
CA ILE A 73 -19.51 8.87 17.59
C ILE A 73 -18.00 8.65 17.71
N ALA A 74 -17.40 8.04 16.68
CA ALA A 74 -15.97 7.76 16.63
C ALA A 74 -15.15 9.05 16.79
N ASP A 75 -14.09 9.02 17.62
CA ASP A 75 -13.13 10.12 17.83
C ASP A 75 -12.84 10.90 16.52
N ASN A 76 -12.99 12.22 16.54
CA ASN A 76 -12.55 13.07 15.43
C ASN A 76 -11.01 13.09 15.37
N VAL A 77 -10.43 12.35 14.42
CA VAL A 77 -8.98 12.29 14.19
C VAL A 77 -8.59 13.25 13.07
N GLN A 78 -7.78 14.25 13.39
CA GLN A 78 -7.13 15.12 12.41
C GLN A 78 -5.70 14.64 12.15
N ILE A 79 -5.30 14.54 10.89
CA ILE A 79 -3.95 14.09 10.49
C ILE A 79 -3.31 15.18 9.63
N GLU A 80 -2.25 15.81 10.14
CA GLU A 80 -1.36 16.66 9.36
C GLU A 80 -0.19 15.81 8.86
N GLN A 81 0.16 15.90 7.56
CA GLN A 81 1.19 15.05 6.98
C GLN A 81 2.10 15.82 6.01
N LYS A 82 3.42 15.55 6.10
CA LYS A 82 4.44 16.08 5.18
C LYS A 82 5.30 14.96 4.63
N ILE A 83 5.39 14.89 3.31
CA ILE A 83 6.20 13.90 2.59
C ILE A 83 7.26 14.63 1.78
N LYS A 84 8.50 14.16 1.84
CA LYS A 84 9.59 14.74 1.07
C LYS A 84 10.50 13.63 0.53
N ALA A 85 10.69 13.63 -0.79
CA ALA A 85 11.76 12.83 -1.39
C ALA A 85 13.12 13.38 -0.92
N ILE A 86 14.00 12.49 -0.51
CA ILE A 86 15.35 12.82 -0.08
C ILE A 86 16.37 12.01 -0.88
N VAL A 87 17.57 12.57 -1.01
CA VAL A 87 18.70 11.89 -1.62
C VAL A 87 19.59 11.32 -0.52
N GLU A 88 20.24 10.20 -0.79
CA GLU A 88 21.08 9.47 0.16
C GLU A 88 22.14 10.35 0.85
N SER A 89 22.73 11.29 0.11
CA SER A 89 23.74 12.21 0.65
C SER A 89 23.22 13.12 1.78
N LYS A 90 21.89 13.30 1.88
CA LYS A 90 21.22 14.10 2.92
C LYS A 90 20.74 13.29 4.12
N LEU A 91 20.95 11.97 4.13
CA LEU A 91 20.65 11.14 5.29
C LEU A 91 21.55 11.53 6.47
N ASN A 92 20.97 11.54 7.67
CA ASN A 92 21.78 11.72 8.89
C ASN A 92 22.62 10.46 9.19
N PRO A 93 23.61 10.51 10.09
CA PRO A 93 24.50 9.37 10.36
C PRO A 93 23.78 8.08 10.77
N ILE A 94 22.70 8.17 11.56
CA ILE A 94 21.93 7.01 12.01
C ILE A 94 21.17 6.40 10.82
N GLU A 95 20.53 7.23 10.02
CA GLU A 95 19.79 6.80 8.82
C GLU A 95 20.70 6.17 7.77
N LYS A 96 21.95 6.65 7.65
CA LYS A 96 22.96 6.06 6.78
C LYS A 96 23.32 4.63 7.21
N ILE A 97 23.41 4.37 8.51
CA ILE A 97 23.67 3.01 9.03
C ILE A 97 22.52 2.09 8.63
N TYR A 98 21.28 2.52 8.83
CA TYR A 98 20.11 1.74 8.43
C TYR A 98 20.02 1.49 6.93
N TYR A 99 20.30 2.51 6.11
CA TYR A 99 20.32 2.36 4.66
C TYR A 99 21.42 1.40 4.19
N ALA A 100 22.62 1.49 4.78
CA ALA A 100 23.70 0.54 4.51
C ALA A 100 23.31 -0.89 4.94
N ASN A 101 22.69 -1.06 6.11
CA ASN A 101 22.19 -2.35 6.57
C ASN A 101 21.18 -2.95 5.59
N TYR A 102 20.23 -2.17 5.06
CA TYR A 102 19.31 -2.62 4.01
C TYR A 102 20.06 -3.11 2.75
N GLN A 103 21.03 -2.34 2.26
CA GLN A 103 21.83 -2.73 1.09
C GLN A 103 22.62 -4.03 1.32
N HIS A 104 23.07 -4.26 2.56
CA HIS A 104 23.73 -5.51 2.97
C HIS A 104 22.74 -6.65 3.25
N HIS A 105 21.54 -6.38 3.76
CA HIS A 105 20.48 -7.36 3.99
C HIS A 105 19.95 -7.94 2.68
N LYS A 106 19.95 -7.19 1.58
CA LYS A 106 19.73 -7.77 0.24
C LYS A 106 20.68 -8.94 -0.10
N LYS A 107 21.81 -9.07 0.62
CA LYS A 107 22.81 -10.14 0.44
C LYS A 107 22.76 -11.21 1.54
N LYS A 108 21.95 -11.05 2.59
CA LYS A 108 21.79 -12.01 3.69
C LYS A 108 20.33 -12.43 3.80
N SER A 109 20.10 -13.74 3.75
CA SER A 109 18.77 -14.38 3.66
C SER A 109 17.71 -13.79 4.60
N ALA A 110 16.53 -13.51 4.05
CA ALA A 110 15.35 -13.13 4.83
C ALA A 110 14.71 -14.37 5.48
N GLY A 111 14.39 -14.29 6.78
CA GLY A 111 13.46 -15.23 7.42
C GLY A 111 12.02 -14.97 6.96
N PRO A 112 11.05 -15.84 7.30
CA PRO A 112 9.66 -15.64 6.91
C PRO A 112 9.16 -14.27 7.37
N THR A 113 8.71 -13.45 6.43
CA THR A 113 8.29 -12.06 6.70
C THR A 113 6.78 -12.01 6.99
N PRO A 114 6.30 -11.01 7.77
CA PRO A 114 4.87 -10.74 7.96
C PRO A 114 4.10 -10.50 6.64
N ASN A 115 4.84 -10.26 5.55
CA ASN A 115 4.32 -9.98 4.22
C ASN A 115 4.22 -11.22 3.33
N ALA A 116 4.67 -12.41 3.76
CA ALA A 116 4.75 -13.65 2.97
C ALA A 116 3.45 -14.09 2.25
N HIS A 117 2.35 -13.38 2.46
CA HIS A 117 1.05 -13.61 1.85
C HIS A 117 0.55 -12.44 0.98
N VAL A 118 1.39 -11.45 0.66
CA VAL A 118 1.00 -10.32 -0.19
C VAL A 118 1.57 -10.48 -1.58
N VAL A 119 0.72 -10.47 -2.59
CA VAL A 119 1.12 -10.65 -3.98
C VAL A 119 0.48 -9.56 -4.83
N LEU A 120 1.26 -9.07 -5.77
CA LEU A 120 0.83 -8.17 -6.82
C LEU A 120 0.27 -9.02 -7.95
N CYS A 121 -1.02 -8.86 -8.18
CA CYS A 121 -1.82 -9.59 -9.15
C CYS A 121 -2.17 -8.68 -10.33
N VAL A 122 -2.40 -9.31 -11.48
CA VAL A 122 -3.16 -8.70 -12.59
C VAL A 122 -4.38 -9.57 -12.83
N GLY A 123 -5.51 -8.93 -13.07
CA GLY A 123 -6.74 -9.61 -13.46
C GLY A 123 -7.52 -8.82 -14.49
N GLU A 124 -8.52 -9.45 -15.06
CA GLU A 124 -9.42 -8.86 -16.03
C GLU A 124 -10.75 -8.51 -15.35
N VAL A 125 -11.24 -7.30 -15.56
CA VAL A 125 -12.53 -6.83 -15.06
C VAL A 125 -13.65 -7.58 -15.80
N LYS A 126 -14.41 -8.39 -15.08
CA LYS A 126 -15.56 -9.15 -15.62
C LYS A 126 -16.88 -8.45 -15.44
N GLN A 127 -17.00 -7.64 -14.39
CA GLN A 127 -18.22 -6.93 -14.08
C GLN A 127 -17.93 -5.60 -13.38
N VAL A 128 -18.76 -4.60 -13.64
CA VAL A 128 -18.73 -3.29 -13.00
C VAL A 128 -20.10 -3.01 -12.39
N GLU A 129 -20.16 -2.85 -11.07
CA GLU A 129 -21.40 -2.57 -10.34
C GLU A 129 -21.29 -1.27 -9.55
N ASN A 130 -22.20 -0.33 -9.78
CA ASN A 130 -22.30 0.86 -8.94
C ASN A 130 -23.02 0.51 -7.64
N ARG A 131 -22.45 0.93 -6.51
CA ARG A 131 -22.97 0.65 -5.17
C ARG A 131 -22.90 1.89 -4.30
N VAL A 132 -23.70 1.89 -3.24
CA VAL A 132 -23.59 2.87 -2.16
C VAL A 132 -22.98 2.17 -0.95
N SER A 133 -21.90 2.73 -0.43
CA SER A 133 -21.25 2.27 0.80
C SER A 133 -21.49 3.27 1.94
N VAL A 134 -21.11 2.89 3.17
CA VAL A 134 -21.12 3.79 4.34
C VAL A 134 -20.30 5.06 4.09
N LEU A 135 -19.33 5.01 3.18
CA LEU A 135 -18.42 6.11 2.86
C LEU A 135 -18.84 6.87 1.58
N GLY A 136 -20.03 6.58 1.05
CA GLY A 136 -20.60 7.22 -0.13
C GLY A 136 -20.68 6.30 -1.35
N PRO A 137 -21.07 6.86 -2.51
CA PRO A 137 -21.12 6.16 -3.78
C PRO A 137 -19.76 5.58 -4.16
N CYS A 138 -19.76 4.36 -4.69
CA CYS A 138 -18.56 3.63 -5.11
C CYS A 138 -18.90 2.67 -6.25
N THR A 139 -17.88 2.06 -6.83
CA THR A 139 -18.02 1.04 -7.86
C THR A 139 -17.25 -0.21 -7.42
N ASP A 140 -17.90 -1.36 -7.45
CA ASP A 140 -17.28 -2.67 -7.26
C ASP A 140 -16.91 -3.23 -8.64
N LEU A 141 -15.63 -3.57 -8.80
CA LEU A 141 -15.10 -4.25 -9.97
C LEU A 141 -14.94 -5.73 -9.60
N SER A 142 -15.66 -6.63 -10.28
CA SER A 142 -15.40 -8.07 -10.20
C SER A 142 -14.25 -8.41 -11.13
N VAL A 143 -13.17 -8.96 -10.59
CA VAL A 143 -11.92 -9.17 -11.30
C VAL A 143 -11.52 -10.64 -11.25
N LYS A 144 -11.37 -11.25 -12.43
CA LYS A 144 -10.85 -12.61 -12.56
C LYS A 144 -9.34 -12.58 -12.69
N THR A 145 -8.65 -13.41 -11.93
CA THR A 145 -7.18 -13.56 -11.96
C THR A 145 -6.81 -15.03 -11.80
N ASP A 146 -5.64 -15.44 -12.28
CA ASP A 146 -5.18 -16.83 -12.14
C ASP A 146 -4.63 -17.14 -10.73
N GLU A 147 -4.49 -16.11 -9.88
CA GLU A 147 -3.93 -16.21 -8.52
C GLU A 147 -4.89 -16.79 -7.48
N VAL A 148 -6.18 -16.78 -7.78
CA VAL A 148 -7.28 -17.30 -6.96
C VAL A 148 -8.39 -17.85 -7.84
N GLU A 149 -9.10 -18.88 -7.38
CA GLU A 149 -10.18 -19.50 -8.15
C GLU A 149 -11.46 -18.66 -8.21
N THR A 150 -11.64 -17.78 -7.23
CA THR A 150 -12.83 -16.92 -7.11
C THR A 150 -12.54 -15.52 -7.62
N ASP A 151 -13.55 -14.89 -8.22
CA ASP A 151 -13.46 -13.47 -8.57
C ASP A 151 -13.14 -12.61 -7.34
N ILE A 152 -12.21 -11.66 -7.53
CA ILE A 152 -11.82 -10.68 -6.52
C ILE A 152 -12.63 -9.40 -6.73
N ILE A 153 -13.22 -8.89 -5.65
CA ILE A 153 -13.90 -7.61 -5.67
C ILE A 153 -12.91 -6.49 -5.33
N ILE A 154 -12.71 -5.57 -6.27
CA ILE A 154 -11.95 -4.34 -6.08
C ILE A 154 -12.93 -3.18 -6.03
N ARG A 155 -13.04 -2.55 -4.85
CA ARG A 155 -13.86 -1.35 -4.68
C ARG A 155 -13.07 -0.09 -5.00
N VAL A 156 -13.63 0.74 -5.88
CA VAL A 156 -13.04 2.02 -6.28
C VAL A 156 -14.01 3.16 -6.00
N GLN A 157 -13.51 4.32 -5.55
CA GLN A 157 -14.33 5.51 -5.38
C GLN A 157 -14.58 6.21 -6.72
N THR A 158 -13.54 6.35 -7.54
CA THR A 158 -13.63 6.91 -8.89
C THR A 158 -13.32 5.83 -9.92
N ASN A 159 -14.36 5.29 -10.56
CA ASN A 159 -14.14 4.25 -11.57
C ASN A 159 -13.62 4.85 -12.89
N THR A 160 -12.51 4.29 -13.39
CA THR A 160 -11.98 4.57 -14.74
C THR A 160 -11.93 3.31 -15.59
N TYR A 161 -12.40 2.17 -15.07
CA TYR A 161 -12.34 0.84 -15.67
C TYR A 161 -13.67 0.41 -16.30
N GLU A 162 -13.57 -0.41 -17.33
CA GLU A 162 -14.64 -1.03 -18.09
C GLU A 162 -14.45 -2.56 -18.10
N VAL A 163 -15.50 -3.30 -18.47
CA VAL A 163 -15.42 -4.76 -18.62
C VAL A 163 -14.42 -5.10 -19.72
N GLY A 164 -13.55 -6.08 -19.46
CA GLY A 164 -12.46 -6.50 -20.34
C GLY A 164 -11.14 -5.77 -20.06
N ASP A 165 -11.14 -4.69 -19.28
CA ASP A 165 -9.89 -4.02 -18.90
C ASP A 165 -9.06 -4.89 -17.96
N ALA A 166 -7.74 -4.80 -18.09
CA ALA A 166 -6.82 -5.33 -17.09
C ALA A 166 -6.66 -4.34 -15.93
N ILE A 167 -6.55 -4.87 -14.71
CA ILE A 167 -6.27 -4.10 -13.50
C ILE A 167 -5.16 -4.78 -12.69
N CYS A 168 -4.18 -3.98 -12.27
CA CYS A 168 -3.14 -4.41 -11.34
C CYS A 168 -3.53 -4.08 -9.90
N PHE A 169 -3.39 -5.02 -8.98
CA PHE A 169 -3.77 -4.84 -7.58
C PHE A 169 -2.89 -5.64 -6.62
N LEU A 170 -2.87 -5.18 -5.37
CA LEU A 170 -2.13 -5.79 -4.27
C LEU A 170 -3.09 -6.64 -3.44
N LEU A 171 -2.89 -7.95 -3.45
CA LEU A 171 -3.73 -8.93 -2.78
C LEU A 171 -3.02 -9.50 -1.56
N ARG A 172 -3.67 -9.47 -0.40
CA ARG A 172 -3.21 -10.15 0.82
C ARG A 172 -4.03 -11.42 1.04
N LYS A 173 -3.36 -12.57 1.04
CA LYS A 173 -3.89 -13.85 1.51
C LYS A 173 -3.81 -13.88 3.05
N ILE A 174 -4.87 -14.30 3.70
CA ILE A 174 -4.95 -14.39 5.17
C ILE A 174 -5.40 -15.81 5.47
N GLY A 175 -4.46 -16.61 5.98
CA GLY A 175 -4.73 -17.98 6.40
C GLY A 175 -5.49 -18.00 7.72
N SER A 176 -6.54 -18.82 7.78
CA SER A 176 -7.29 -19.10 8.99
C SER A 176 -7.53 -20.61 9.13
N SER A 177 -7.97 -21.06 10.31
CA SER A 177 -8.39 -22.44 10.53
C SER A 177 -9.59 -22.86 9.65
N GLN A 178 -10.28 -21.90 9.02
CA GLN A 178 -11.42 -22.11 8.13
C GLN A 178 -11.04 -22.00 6.64
N GLY A 179 -9.76 -21.83 6.32
CA GLY A 179 -9.25 -21.67 4.95
C GLY A 179 -8.64 -20.30 4.68
N TRP A 180 -8.42 -20.00 3.39
CA TRP A 180 -7.83 -18.75 2.94
C TRP A 180 -8.89 -17.68 2.71
N SER A 181 -8.64 -16.49 3.26
CA SER A 181 -9.40 -15.28 2.91
C SER A 181 -8.50 -14.31 2.15
N TYR A 182 -9.10 -13.48 1.29
CA TYR A 182 -8.39 -12.59 0.38
C TYR A 182 -8.82 -11.16 0.62
N ARG A 183 -7.86 -10.25 0.73
CA ARG A 183 -8.11 -8.82 0.92
C ARG A 183 -7.30 -8.01 -0.07
N VAL A 184 -7.99 -7.17 -0.84
CA VAL A 184 -7.34 -6.17 -1.69
C VAL A 184 -6.86 -5.02 -0.81
N LEU A 185 -5.57 -4.69 -0.90
CA LEU A 185 -4.95 -3.60 -0.16
C LEU A 185 -4.92 -2.30 -0.96
N GLY A 186 -4.75 -2.42 -2.27
CA GLY A 186 -4.77 -1.27 -3.18
C GLY A 186 -4.69 -1.72 -4.65
N TYR A 187 -4.88 -0.77 -5.55
CA TYR A 187 -4.91 -0.99 -6.99
C TYR A 187 -4.13 0.10 -7.75
N LYS A 188 -3.77 -0.18 -8.99
CA LYS A 188 -3.19 0.80 -9.91
C LYS A 188 -4.30 1.45 -10.73
N ASN A 189 -4.07 2.65 -11.26
CA ASN A 189 -4.94 3.18 -12.31
C ASN A 189 -4.60 2.55 -13.69
N LYS A 190 -5.40 2.82 -14.73
CA LYS A 190 -5.21 2.25 -16.07
C LYS A 190 -3.81 2.48 -16.63
N GLN A 191 -3.33 3.72 -16.55
CA GLN A 191 -2.02 4.12 -17.08
C GLN A 191 -0.89 3.35 -16.38
N GLN A 192 -0.97 3.22 -15.05
CA GLN A 192 0.03 2.52 -14.25
C GLN A 192 -0.07 1.00 -14.43
N THR A 193 -1.25 0.44 -14.67
CA THR A 193 -1.44 -1.01 -14.86
C THR A 193 -0.68 -1.53 -16.07
N ALA A 194 -0.51 -0.72 -17.13
CA ALA A 194 0.19 -1.11 -18.35
C ALA A 194 1.59 -1.69 -18.08
N ASP A 195 2.36 -1.09 -17.17
CA ASP A 195 3.70 -1.57 -16.82
C ASP A 195 3.68 -2.98 -16.20
N TYR A 196 2.61 -3.34 -15.48
CA TYR A 196 2.46 -4.62 -14.77
C TYR A 196 1.90 -5.74 -15.64
N LEU A 197 1.50 -5.44 -16.87
CA LEU A 197 1.14 -6.46 -17.85
C LEU A 197 2.36 -7.29 -18.26
N ASN A 198 3.57 -6.70 -18.17
CA ASN A 198 4.81 -7.43 -18.36
C ASN A 198 5.05 -8.40 -17.18
N PRO A 199 5.07 -9.73 -17.41
CA PRO A 199 5.28 -10.71 -16.35
C PRO A 199 6.63 -10.58 -15.64
N ASP A 200 7.69 -10.20 -16.35
CA ASP A 200 9.04 -10.07 -15.77
C ASP A 200 9.11 -8.90 -14.80
N PHE A 201 8.53 -7.76 -15.19
CA PHE A 201 8.44 -6.58 -14.33
C PHE A 201 7.59 -6.88 -13.09
N ARG A 202 6.42 -7.53 -13.28
CA ARG A 202 5.56 -7.94 -12.18
C ARG A 202 6.25 -8.90 -11.22
N SER A 203 6.97 -9.88 -11.78
CA SER A 203 7.72 -10.86 -10.99
C SER A 203 8.78 -10.15 -10.16
N LEU A 204 9.61 -9.30 -10.77
CA LEU A 204 10.61 -8.50 -10.05
C LEU A 204 9.99 -7.70 -8.89
N ARG A 205 8.84 -7.05 -9.12
CA ARG A 205 8.13 -6.30 -8.05
C ARG A 205 7.65 -7.22 -6.94
N ASN A 206 7.07 -8.38 -7.26
CA ASN A 206 6.68 -9.36 -6.25
C ASN A 206 7.85 -9.82 -5.38
N LEU A 207 9.06 -9.92 -5.94
CA LEU A 207 10.28 -10.27 -5.21
C LEU A 207 10.78 -9.15 -4.30
N GLU A 208 10.54 -7.90 -4.68
CA GLU A 208 10.85 -6.75 -3.83
C GLU A 208 9.85 -6.62 -2.67
N ILE A 209 8.58 -6.97 -2.90
CA ILE A 209 7.47 -6.92 -1.92
C ILE A 209 7.59 -8.04 -0.90
N ASN A 210 7.68 -9.27 -1.39
CA ASN A 210 8.03 -10.44 -0.61
C ASN A 210 9.41 -10.86 -1.07
N PRO A 211 10.48 -10.43 -0.38
CA PRO A 211 11.75 -11.09 -0.54
C PRO A 211 11.61 -12.50 0.02
N ILE A 212 11.11 -13.37 -0.83
CA ILE A 212 11.14 -14.81 -0.66
C ILE A 212 12.57 -15.21 -1.01
N ASP A 213 13.13 -16.01 -0.10
CA ASP A 213 14.42 -16.68 -0.19
C ASP A 213 14.58 -17.37 -1.55
N PHE A 214 15.38 -16.79 -2.47
CA PHE A 214 15.83 -17.49 -3.68
C PHE A 214 17.08 -18.29 -3.38
N ARG A 215 16.93 -19.31 -2.55
CA ARG A 215 17.88 -20.42 -2.49
C ARG A 215 17.42 -21.53 -3.41
#